data_AF-A0A2H6AMK6-F1
#
_entry.id   AF-A0A2H6AMK6-F1
#
_cell.length_a   1.000
_cell.length_b   1.000
_cell.length_c   1.000
_cell.angle_alpha   90.00
_cell.angle_beta   90.00
_cell.angle_gamma   90.00
#
_symmetry.space_group_name_H-M   'P 1'
#
loop_
_entity.id
_entity.type
_entity.pdbx_description
1 polymer ?
#
loop_
_entity_poly.entity_id
_entity_poly.type
_entity_poly.pdbx_seq_one_letter_code
_entity_poly.pdbx_strand_id
1 'polypeptide(L)'
;MDREADVELLLTEVFERVITENYPEVRIEKTKEILQKRLIEKRYDVQDKAIIELILRDENKILESSFLDTIENRLMTQDLKEHGTEFLKSKEGEDRLIEMFIFVLENLIDYFYNNLLNNKLFTT
;
A
#
# COMPACT_ATOMS: atom_id res chain seq x y z
N MET A 1 0.78 22.55 -13.87
CA MET A 1 1.48 21.43 -13.23
C MET A 1 0.55 20.97 -12.13
N ASP A 2 -0.17 19.88 -12.41
CA ASP A 2 -1.19 19.32 -11.53
C ASP A 2 -0.53 18.79 -10.25
N ARG A 3 -0.88 19.39 -9.11
CA ARG A 3 -0.43 18.96 -7.78
C ARG A 3 -1.17 17.71 -7.27
N GLU A 4 -2.06 17.16 -8.07
CA GLU A 4 -2.91 16.05 -7.64
C GLU A 4 -2.21 14.69 -7.66
N ALA A 5 -1.03 14.55 -8.29
CA ALA A 5 -0.32 13.28 -8.46
C ALA A 5 0.83 13.05 -7.46
N ASP A 6 1.04 13.95 -6.49
CA ASP A 6 2.22 13.88 -5.62
C ASP A 6 2.15 12.68 -4.66
N VAL A 7 1.00 12.40 -4.05
CA VAL A 7 0.89 11.31 -3.07
C VAL A 7 0.81 9.93 -3.74
N GLU A 8 0.16 9.83 -4.90
CA GLU A 8 0.06 8.59 -5.67
C GLU A 8 1.43 8.16 -6.20
N LEU A 9 2.26 9.13 -6.62
CA LEU A 9 3.65 8.87 -6.99
C LEU A 9 4.45 8.36 -5.79
N LEU A 10 4.38 9.04 -4.64
CA LEU A 10 5.08 8.61 -3.42
C LEU A 10 4.64 7.21 -2.96
N LEU A 11 3.34 6.92 -2.97
CA LEU A 11 2.81 5.59 -2.65
C LEU A 11 3.36 4.52 -3.60
N THR A 12 3.45 4.85 -4.88
CA THR A 12 4.01 3.96 -5.89
C THR A 12 5.50 3.69 -5.66
N GLU A 13 6.26 4.69 -5.20
CA GLU A 13 7.67 4.54 -4.80
C GLU A 13 7.82 3.70 -3.52
N VAL A 14 6.92 3.85 -2.54
CA VAL A 14 6.89 2.99 -1.34
C VAL A 14 6.66 1.54 -1.74
N PHE A 15 5.65 1.28 -2.59
CA PHE A 15 5.39 -0.06 -3.12
C PHE A 15 6.64 -0.64 -3.78
N GLU A 16 7.28 0.12 -4.66
CA GLU A 16 8.46 -0.34 -5.40
C GLU A 16 9.62 -0.67 -4.47
N ARG A 17 9.89 0.21 -3.51
CA ARG A 17 10.94 0.01 -2.51
C ARG A 17 10.69 -1.26 -1.70
N VAL A 18 9.50 -1.42 -1.13
CA VAL A 18 9.18 -2.56 -0.26
C VAL A 18 9.34 -3.88 -1.02
N ILE A 19 8.83 -3.98 -2.25
CA ILE A 19 8.96 -5.21 -3.03
C ILE A 19 10.40 -5.45 -3.46
N THR A 20 11.13 -4.42 -3.90
CA THR A 20 12.52 -4.59 -4.35
C THR A 20 13.46 -5.00 -3.20
N GLU A 21 13.23 -4.48 -1.99
CA GLU A 21 14.05 -4.78 -0.81
C GLU A 21 13.76 -6.18 -0.25
N ASN A 22 12.52 -6.68 -0.33
CA ASN A 22 12.11 -7.94 0.30
C ASN A 22 11.94 -9.11 -0.68
N TYR A 23 11.71 -8.81 -1.96
CA TYR A 23 11.50 -9.79 -3.04
C TYR A 23 12.21 -9.34 -4.34
N PRO A 24 13.56 -9.23 -4.33
CA PRO A 24 14.33 -8.64 -5.42
C PRO A 24 14.18 -9.36 -6.77
N GLU A 25 13.73 -10.62 -6.77
CA GLU A 25 13.49 -11.36 -8.01
C GLU A 25 12.14 -11.03 -8.67
N VAL A 26 11.24 -10.31 -7.98
CA VAL A 26 9.95 -9.87 -8.51
C VAL A 26 10.14 -8.57 -9.29
N ARG A 27 10.02 -8.65 -10.62
CA ARG A 27 10.09 -7.48 -11.50
C ARG A 27 8.75 -6.77 -11.53
N ILE A 28 8.73 -5.49 -11.16
CA ILE A 28 7.48 -4.76 -10.90
C ILE A 28 7.32 -3.49 -11.74
N GLU A 29 8.14 -3.26 -12.77
CA GLU A 29 8.09 -2.01 -13.55
C GLU A 29 6.71 -1.77 -14.16
N LYS A 30 6.08 -2.81 -14.72
CA LYS A 30 4.69 -2.72 -15.23
C LYS A 30 3.66 -2.68 -14.12
N THR A 31 3.88 -3.44 -13.04
CA THR A 31 3.02 -3.49 -11.86
C THR A 31 2.91 -2.11 -11.20
N LYS A 32 4.03 -1.36 -11.18
CA LYS A 32 4.15 0.01 -10.69
C LYS A 32 3.28 0.98 -11.48
N GLU A 33 3.36 0.94 -12.82
CA GLU A 33 2.54 1.79 -13.68
C GLU A 33 1.04 1.50 -13.52
N ILE A 34 0.67 0.22 -13.39
CA ILE A 34 -0.72 -0.19 -13.14
C ILE A 34 -1.19 0.30 -11.77
N LEU A 35 -0.37 0.13 -10.73
CA LEU A 35 -0.68 0.64 -9.39
C LEU A 35 -0.91 2.15 -9.42
N GLN A 36 0.01 2.92 -10.02
CA GLN A 36 -0.11 4.37 -10.11
C GLN A 36 -1.43 4.79 -10.76
N LYS A 37 -1.80 4.14 -11.87
CA LYS A 37 -3.08 4.39 -12.54
C LYS A 37 -4.26 4.08 -11.61
N ARG A 38 -4.23 2.95 -10.90
CA ARG A 38 -5.31 2.59 -9.96
C ARG A 38 -5.43 3.56 -8.79
N LEU A 39 -4.32 4.05 -8.25
CA LEU A 39 -4.31 5.05 -7.19
C LEU A 39 -4.93 6.38 -7.67
N ILE A 40 -4.61 6.83 -8.90
CA ILE A 40 -5.24 8.01 -9.50
C ILE A 40 -6.76 7.79 -9.68
N GLU A 41 -7.17 6.60 -10.12
CA GLU A 41 -8.58 6.25 -10.30
C GLU A 41 -9.39 6.21 -9.00
N LYS A 42 -8.72 6.02 -7.83
CA LYS A 42 -9.38 6.08 -6.52
C LYS A 42 -9.90 7.47 -6.17
N ARG A 43 -9.30 8.52 -6.73
CA ARG A 43 -9.70 9.93 -6.50
C ARG A 43 -9.77 10.28 -5.01
N TYR A 44 -8.70 9.98 -4.27
CA TYR A 44 -8.56 10.34 -2.86
C TYR A 44 -8.88 11.82 -2.66
N ASP A 45 -9.77 12.12 -1.71
CA ASP A 45 -10.17 13.49 -1.43
C ASP A 45 -9.10 14.24 -0.62
N VAL A 46 -9.35 15.51 -0.27
CA VAL A 46 -8.37 16.33 0.46
C VAL A 46 -8.03 15.76 1.85
N GLN A 47 -9.00 15.15 2.53
CA GLN A 47 -8.80 14.56 3.85
C GLN A 47 -8.03 13.24 3.73
N ASP A 48 -8.38 12.41 2.73
CA ASP A 48 -7.65 11.18 2.42
C ASP A 48 -6.18 11.50 2.14
N LYS A 49 -5.91 12.49 1.28
CA LYS A 49 -4.55 12.92 0.93
C LYS A 49 -3.76 13.39 2.14
N ALA A 50 -4.36 14.14 3.05
CA ALA A 50 -3.71 14.57 4.29
C ALA A 50 -3.36 13.39 5.21
N ILE A 51 -4.23 12.37 5.29
CA ILE A 51 -3.97 11.14 6.04
C ILE A 51 -2.87 10.32 5.37
N ILE A 52 -2.90 10.18 4.05
CA ILE A 52 -1.84 9.51 3.27
C ILE A 52 -0.50 10.19 3.54
N GLU A 53 -0.42 11.52 3.51
CA GLU A 53 0.81 12.25 3.85
C GLU A 53 1.28 11.96 5.28
N LEU A 54 0.37 11.84 6.25
CA LEU A 54 0.73 11.47 7.61
C LEU A 54 1.29 10.04 7.67
N ILE A 55 0.63 9.09 7.00
CA ILE A 55 1.07 7.69 6.89
C ILE A 55 2.46 7.61 6.25
N LEU A 56 2.71 8.37 5.18
CA LEU A 56 4.00 8.40 4.48
C LEU A 56 5.14 9.02 5.30
N ARG A 57 4.81 9.86 6.30
CA ARG A 57 5.79 10.49 7.21
C ARG A 57 5.97 9.72 8.52
N ASP A 58 5.21 8.66 8.75
CA ASP A 58 5.30 7.85 9.97
C ASP A 58 6.70 7.21 10.08
N GLU A 59 7.42 7.53 11.16
CA GLU A 59 8.76 7.01 11.42
C GLU A 59 8.75 5.49 11.63
N ASN A 60 7.62 4.93 12.08
CA ASN A 60 7.46 3.49 12.25
C ASN A 60 7.15 2.76 10.95
N LYS A 61 6.93 3.49 9.84
CA LYS A 61 6.65 2.96 8.51
C LYS A 61 5.50 1.96 8.49
N ILE A 62 4.40 2.28 9.20
CA ILE A 62 3.27 1.36 9.39
C ILE A 62 2.68 0.83 8.07
N LEU A 63 2.71 1.61 6.98
CA LEU A 63 2.28 1.16 5.66
C LEU A 63 3.16 0.04 5.12
N GLU A 64 4.49 0.20 5.22
CA GLU A 64 5.46 -0.79 4.74
C GLU A 64 5.33 -2.10 5.51
N SER A 65 5.29 -2.02 6.85
CA SER A 65 5.17 -3.20 7.70
C SER A 65 3.84 -3.93 7.49
N SER A 66 2.71 -3.19 7.48
CA SER A 66 1.39 -3.80 7.28
C SER A 66 1.24 -4.43 5.90
N PHE A 67 1.89 -3.84 4.88
CA PHE A 67 1.91 -4.41 3.53
C PHE A 67 2.70 -5.72 3.48
N LEU A 68 3.92 -5.74 4.05
CA LEU A 68 4.73 -6.95 4.15
C LEU A 68 4.01 -8.06 4.92
N ASP A 69 3.46 -7.74 6.09
CA ASP A 69 2.69 -8.69 6.90
C ASP A 69 1.51 -9.27 6.10
N THR A 70 0.84 -8.45 5.29
CA THR A 70 -0.27 -8.91 4.43
C THR A 70 0.20 -9.88 3.35
N ILE A 71 1.37 -9.63 2.74
CA ILE A 71 1.98 -10.55 1.75
C ILE A 71 2.34 -11.86 2.44
N GLU A 72 3.07 -11.80 3.56
CA GLU A 72 3.51 -13.00 4.29
C GLU A 72 2.33 -13.86 4.73
N ASN A 73 1.30 -13.25 5.31
CA ASN A 73 0.09 -13.95 5.71
C ASN A 73 -0.61 -14.62 4.52
N ARG A 74 -0.64 -13.98 3.35
CA ARG A 74 -1.17 -14.60 2.13
C ARG A 74 -0.36 -15.81 1.71
N LEU A 75 0.96 -15.69 1.67
CA LEU A 75 1.84 -16.78 1.27
C LEU A 75 1.74 -17.98 2.22
N MET A 76 1.57 -17.74 3.52
CA MET A 76 1.37 -18.80 4.51
C MET A 76 0.00 -19.49 4.40
N THR A 77 -1.07 -18.74 4.11
CA THR A 77 -2.43 -19.29 4.09
C THR A 77 -2.77 -20.15 2.87
N GLN A 78 -1.98 -20.04 1.79
CA GLN A 78 -2.23 -20.76 0.53
C GLN A 78 -1.27 -21.94 0.29
N ASP A 79 -0.51 -22.37 1.31
CA ASP A 79 0.54 -23.39 1.19
C ASP A 79 1.60 -23.06 0.12
N LEU A 80 1.68 -21.77 -0.26
CA LEU A 80 2.62 -21.23 -1.24
C LEU A 80 3.98 -20.95 -0.60
N LYS A 81 4.24 -21.38 0.63
CA LYS A 81 5.47 -21.03 1.36
C LYS A 81 6.73 -21.47 0.60
N GLU A 82 6.68 -22.59 -0.12
CA GLU A 82 7.78 -23.11 -0.94
C GLU A 82 7.86 -22.49 -2.34
N HIS A 83 6.77 -21.87 -2.83
CA HIS A 83 6.66 -21.27 -4.17
C HIS A 83 6.28 -19.79 -4.16
N GLY A 84 6.43 -19.11 -3.02
CA GLY A 84 5.83 -17.79 -2.80
C GLY A 84 6.38 -16.75 -3.74
N THR A 85 7.70 -16.75 -3.94
CA THR A 85 8.36 -15.87 -4.89
C THR A 85 7.97 -16.18 -6.34
N GLU A 86 7.70 -17.44 -6.70
CA GLU A 86 7.23 -17.81 -8.04
C GLU A 86 5.78 -17.37 -8.28
N PHE A 87 4.94 -17.47 -7.25
CA PHE A 87 3.61 -16.89 -7.28
C PHE A 87 3.67 -15.37 -7.48
N LEU A 88 4.49 -14.65 -6.72
CA LEU A 88 4.61 -13.19 -6.84
C LEU A 88 5.12 -12.72 -8.21
N LYS A 89 5.93 -13.53 -8.90
CA LYS A 89 6.38 -13.28 -10.29
C LYS A 89 5.31 -13.55 -11.34
N SER A 90 4.24 -14.25 -10.98
CA SER A 90 3.16 -14.53 -11.91
C SER A 90 2.27 -13.30 -12.10
N LYS A 91 1.57 -13.24 -13.22
CA LYS A 91 0.55 -12.20 -13.50
C LYS A 91 -0.45 -12.09 -12.35
N GLU A 92 -0.88 -13.22 -11.80
CA GLU A 92 -1.80 -13.26 -10.67
C GLU A 92 -1.16 -12.66 -9.42
N GLY A 93 0.09 -13.01 -9.11
CA GLY A 93 0.83 -12.45 -7.98
C GLY A 93 1.00 -10.94 -8.09
N GLU A 94 1.38 -10.44 -9.26
CA GLU A 94 1.50 -9.00 -9.53
C GLU A 94 0.17 -8.27 -9.29
N ASP A 95 -0.92 -8.77 -9.84
CA ASP A 95 -2.26 -8.19 -9.65
C ASP A 95 -2.68 -8.22 -8.17
N ARG A 96 -2.32 -9.29 -7.45
CA ARG A 96 -2.57 -9.44 -6.01
C ARG A 96 -1.75 -8.48 -5.16
N LEU A 97 -0.50 -8.22 -5.50
CA LEU A 97 0.35 -7.25 -4.79
C LEU A 97 -0.29 -5.85 -4.85
N ILE A 98 -0.81 -5.46 -6.01
CA ILE A 98 -1.53 -4.20 -6.18
C ILE A 98 -2.78 -4.16 -5.30
N GLU A 99 -3.59 -5.22 -5.32
CA GLU A 99 -4.81 -5.31 -4.50
C GLU A 99 -4.49 -5.22 -3.00
N MET A 100 -3.47 -5.93 -2.53
CA MET A 100 -3.05 -5.91 -1.13
C MET A 100 -2.56 -4.53 -0.71
N PHE A 101 -1.74 -3.88 -1.54
CA PHE A 101 -1.21 -2.56 -1.22
C PHE A 101 -2.34 -1.54 -1.07
N ILE A 102 -3.28 -1.50 -2.02
CA ILE A 102 -4.44 -0.62 -1.96
C ILE A 102 -5.31 -0.94 -0.74
N PHE A 103 -5.57 -2.22 -0.47
CA PHE A 103 -6.36 -2.64 0.67
C PHE A 103 -5.76 -2.21 2.01
N VAL A 104 -4.44 -2.39 2.18
CA VAL A 104 -3.71 -1.95 3.38
C VAL A 104 -3.79 -0.43 3.53
N LEU A 105 -3.57 0.30 2.45
CA LEU A 105 -3.66 1.76 2.45
C LEU A 105 -5.05 2.25 2.88
N GLU A 106 -6.11 1.68 2.31
CA GLU A 106 -7.50 2.06 2.63
C GLU A 106 -7.86 1.74 4.08
N ASN A 107 -7.44 0.57 4.60
CA ASN A 107 -7.65 0.24 6.01
C ASN A 107 -6.91 1.19 6.96
N LEU A 108 -5.70 1.63 6.59
CA LEU A 108 -4.96 2.60 7.38
C LEU A 108 -5.65 3.97 7.34
N ILE A 109 -6.12 4.42 6.18
CA ILE A 109 -6.89 5.66 6.06
C ILE A 109 -8.11 5.61 6.99
N ASP A 110 -8.89 4.53 6.93
CA ASP A 110 -10.07 4.32 7.79
C ASP A 110 -9.71 4.28 9.28
N TYR A 111 -8.61 3.62 9.64
CA TYR A 111 -8.11 3.58 11.02
C TYR A 111 -7.78 4.99 11.53
N PHE A 112 -7.08 5.80 10.74
CA PHE A 112 -6.73 7.16 11.11
C PHE A 112 -7.96 8.07 11.16
N TYR A 113 -8.93 7.93 10.26
CA TYR A 113 -10.22 8.63 10.35
C TYR A 113 -10.90 8.35 11.68
N ASN A 114 -11.05 7.07 12.04
CA ASN A 114 -11.73 6.66 13.26
C ASN A 114 -11.01 7.18 14.51
N ASN A 115 -9.67 7.13 14.54
CA ASN A 115 -8.90 7.64 15.68
C ASN A 115 -8.92 9.17 15.78
N LEU A 116 -8.87 9.90 14.66
CA LEU A 116 -8.96 11.36 14.65
C LEU A 116 -10.36 11.84 15.08
N LEU A 117 -11.41 11.15 14.66
CA LEU A 117 -12.80 11.43 15.07
C LEU A 117 -13.02 11.09 16.55
N ASN A 118 -12.54 9.93 17.01
CA ASN A 118 -12.68 9.53 18.41
C ASN A 118 -11.89 10.45 19.35
N ASN A 119 -10.68 10.89 18.99
CA ASN A 119 -9.93 11.86 19.80
C ASN A 119 -10.61 13.25 19.86
N LYS A 120 -11.43 13.62 18.87
CA LYS A 120 -12.24 14.85 18.91
C LYS A 120 -13.52 14.73 19.76
N LEU A 121 -14.03 13.52 19.98
CA LEU A 121 -15.26 13.27 20.75
C LEU A 121 -15.03 13.18 22.26
N PHE A 122 -13.78 13.01 22.73
CA PHE A 122 -13.45 12.94 24.16
C PHE A 122 -12.84 14.22 24.75
N THR A 123 -12.81 15.33 24.00
CA THR A 123 -12.55 16.67 24.56
C THR A 123 -13.88 17.38 24.81
N THR A 124 -14.62 16.95 25.83
CA THR A 124 -15.74 17.72 26.41
C THR A 124 -15.70 17.63 27.92
#